data_AF-A0ABD6ESK1-F1
#
_entry.id   AF-A0ABD6ESK1-F1
#
_cell.length_a   1.000
_cell.length_b   1.000
_cell.length_c   1.000
_cell.angle_alpha   90.00
_cell.angle_beta   90.00
_cell.angle_gamma   90.00
#
_symmetry.space_group_name_H-M   'P 1'
#
loop_
_entity.id
_entity.type
_entity.pdbx_description
1 polymer ?
#
loop_
_entity_poly.entity_id
_entity_poly.type
_entity_poly.pdbx_seq_one_letter_code
_entity_poly.pdbx_strand_id
1 'polypeptide(L)'
;MQIGGEVSSSMNNTEMRIIAVFYLIIVCTLEADTTMKLCGNRLRRAMIDVCTYRNQRTPCFRMLRFPHITMARAFGLQSHSLHENCCINGCSLDAIRSTCCFTPRCLKRCYSER
;
A
#
# COMPACT_ATOMS: atom_id res chain seq x y z
N MET A 1 12.27 0.69 52.70
CA MET A 1 11.81 0.40 51.33
C MET A 1 12.77 1.06 50.36
N GLN A 2 13.70 0.30 49.81
CA GLN A 2 14.59 0.72 48.71
C GLN A 2 14.23 -0.15 47.51
N ILE A 3 13.73 0.46 46.44
CA ILE A 3 13.70 -0.15 45.11
C ILE A 3 14.02 0.97 44.12
N GLY A 4 15.30 1.13 43.84
CA GLY A 4 15.84 2.07 42.86
C GLY A 4 17.04 1.38 42.22
N GLY A 5 16.77 0.34 41.44
CA GLY A 5 17.79 -0.33 40.65
C GLY A 5 18.09 0.51 39.42
N GLU A 6 19.14 1.31 39.48
CA GLU A 6 19.78 1.88 38.30
C GLU A 6 20.45 0.74 37.54
N VAL A 7 19.78 0.23 36.50
CA VAL A 7 20.41 -0.68 35.53
C VAL A 7 21.29 0.19 34.63
N SER A 8 22.49 0.52 35.12
CA SER A 8 23.55 1.12 34.33
C SER A 8 24.25 0.00 33.56
N SER A 9 23.63 -0.46 32.46
CA SER A 9 24.24 -1.43 31.57
C SER A 9 25.36 -0.77 30.78
N SER A 10 26.59 -0.92 31.27
CA SER A 10 27.81 -0.71 30.49
C SER A 10 27.79 -1.69 29.31
N MET A 11 27.39 -1.19 28.14
CA MET A 11 27.24 -2.00 26.93
C MET A 11 28.56 -2.02 26.17
N ASN A 12 29.19 -3.20 26.05
CA ASN A 12 30.50 -3.36 25.44
C ASN A 12 30.48 -3.07 23.92
N ASN A 13 31.59 -2.60 23.35
CA ASN A 13 31.72 -2.29 21.91
C ASN A 13 31.35 -3.47 20.97
N THR A 14 31.51 -4.70 21.44
CA THR A 14 31.11 -5.92 20.71
C THR A 14 29.59 -6.06 20.62
N GLU A 15 28.86 -5.74 21.68
CA GLU A 15 27.40 -5.77 21.73
C GLU A 15 26.80 -4.72 20.78
N MET A 16 27.39 -3.52 20.75
CA MET A 16 27.00 -2.46 19.81
C MET A 16 27.17 -2.88 18.35
N ARG A 17 28.24 -3.61 18.03
CA ARG A 17 28.47 -4.16 16.69
C ARG A 17 27.45 -5.24 16.33
N ILE A 18 27.12 -6.12 17.27
CA ILE A 18 26.11 -7.16 17.07
C ILE A 18 24.75 -6.52 16.81
N ILE A 19 24.33 -5.56 17.63
CA ILE A 19 23.05 -4.84 17.45
C ILE A 19 23.01 -4.14 16.09
N ALA A 20 24.08 -3.48 15.66
CA ALA A 20 24.16 -2.83 14.36
C ALA A 20 24.03 -3.82 13.19
N VAL A 21 24.66 -5.00 13.29
CA VAL A 21 24.54 -6.06 12.29
C VAL A 21 23.13 -6.62 12.25
N PHE A 22 22.51 -6.89 13.39
CA PHE A 22 21.12 -7.33 13.46
C PHE A 22 20.16 -6.29 12.86
N TYR A 23 20.38 -5.00 13.17
CA TYR A 23 19.59 -3.92 12.61
C TYR A 23 19.72 -3.85 11.08
N LEU A 24 20.93 -4.00 10.54
CA LEU A 24 21.16 -4.07 9.09
C LEU A 24 20.45 -5.26 8.45
N ILE A 25 20.49 -6.45 9.08
CA ILE A 25 19.80 -7.64 8.55
C ILE A 25 18.28 -7.41 8.52
N ILE A 26 17.70 -6.83 9.57
CA ILE A 26 16.26 -6.55 9.65
C ILE A 26 15.83 -5.53 8.58
N VAL A 27 16.62 -4.49 8.35
CA VAL A 27 16.33 -3.51 7.28
C VAL A 27 16.41 -4.18 5.90
N CYS A 28 17.38 -5.06 5.67
CA CYS A 28 17.54 -5.77 4.41
C CYS A 28 16.43 -6.80 4.12
N THR A 29 15.80 -7.38 5.16
CA THR A 29 14.72 -8.38 4.95
C THR A 29 13.34 -7.77 4.79
N LEU A 30 13.17 -6.46 4.95
CA LEU A 30 11.87 -5.81 4.92
C LEU A 30 11.30 -5.60 3.51
N GLU A 31 12.13 -5.68 2.46
CA GLU A 31 11.74 -5.36 1.07
C GLU A 31 11.46 -6.62 0.21
N ALA A 32 10.65 -7.54 0.73
CA ALA A 32 10.07 -8.58 -0.11
C ALA A 32 8.89 -8.01 -0.92
N ASP A 33 9.20 -7.35 -2.04
CA ASP A 33 8.20 -6.87 -3.01
C ASP A 33 7.49 -8.06 -3.66
N THR A 34 6.36 -8.45 -3.09
CA THR A 34 5.52 -9.52 -3.64
C THR A 34 4.79 -9.01 -4.88
N THR A 35 5.32 -9.37 -6.04
CA THR A 35 4.67 -9.10 -7.33
C THR A 35 3.63 -10.18 -7.62
N MET A 36 2.43 -9.75 -8.01
CA MET A 36 1.32 -10.64 -8.34
C MET A 36 0.83 -10.38 -9.76
N LYS A 37 0.66 -11.46 -10.53
CA LYS A 37 0.07 -11.39 -11.88
C LYS A 37 -1.45 -11.43 -11.76
N LEU A 38 -2.08 -10.29 -12.01
CA LEU A 38 -3.52 -10.13 -11.90
C LEU A 38 -4.09 -9.66 -13.25
N CYS A 39 -5.00 -10.46 -13.79
CA CYS A 39 -5.64 -10.20 -15.08
C CYS A 39 -7.17 -10.11 -14.92
N GLY A 40 -7.80 -9.26 -15.74
CA GLY A 40 -9.25 -9.17 -15.89
C GLY A 40 -10.00 -9.08 -14.55
N ASN A 41 -10.91 -10.04 -14.31
CA ASN A 41 -11.73 -10.05 -13.11
C ASN A 41 -10.95 -10.17 -11.80
N ARG A 42 -9.76 -10.78 -11.80
CA ARG A 42 -8.92 -10.89 -10.60
C ARG A 42 -8.31 -9.54 -10.25
N LEU A 43 -7.77 -8.83 -11.24
CA LEU A 43 -7.28 -7.46 -11.03
C LEU A 43 -8.42 -6.54 -10.59
N ARG A 44 -9.59 -6.66 -11.23
CA ARG A 44 -10.77 -5.88 -10.87
C ARG A 44 -11.15 -6.05 -9.40
N ARG A 45 -11.22 -7.29 -8.90
CA ARG A 45 -11.51 -7.55 -7.49
C ARG A 45 -10.42 -7.00 -6.57
N ALA A 46 -9.15 -7.21 -6.91
CA ALA A 46 -8.04 -6.69 -6.12
C ALA A 46 -8.08 -5.16 -6.03
N MET A 47 -8.34 -4.46 -7.13
CA MET A 47 -8.48 -3.00 -7.13
C MET A 47 -9.69 -2.52 -6.34
N ILE A 48 -10.83 -3.23 -6.39
CA ILE A 48 -12.00 -2.89 -5.57
C ILE A 48 -11.65 -3.03 -4.09
N ASP A 49 -11.06 -4.15 -3.70
CA ASP A 49 -10.71 -4.45 -2.32
C ASP A 49 -9.66 -3.46 -1.79
N VAL A 50 -8.58 -3.26 -2.56
CA VAL A 50 -7.47 -2.39 -2.18
C VAL A 50 -7.89 -0.91 -2.17
N CYS A 51 -8.71 -0.44 -3.12
CA CYS A 51 -9.06 0.99 -3.23
C CYS A 51 -10.35 1.40 -2.52
N THR A 52 -11.05 0.50 -1.84
CA THR A 52 -12.23 0.84 -1.03
C THR A 52 -11.80 1.41 0.31
N TYR A 53 -12.23 2.65 0.59
CA TYR A 53 -11.94 3.28 1.86
C TYR A 53 -12.86 2.74 2.97
N ARG A 54 -12.37 2.74 4.22
CA ARG A 54 -13.09 2.19 5.37
C ARG A 54 -14.53 2.72 5.44
N ASN A 55 -15.48 1.81 5.66
CA ASN A 55 -16.93 2.09 5.73
C ASN A 55 -17.56 2.62 4.43
N GLN A 56 -16.87 2.55 3.29
CA GLN A 56 -17.44 2.90 1.99
C GLN A 56 -17.81 1.66 1.19
N ARG A 57 -18.85 1.79 0.36
CA ARG A 57 -19.35 0.70 -0.50
C ARG A 57 -18.70 0.65 -1.88
N THR A 58 -17.94 1.69 -2.23
CA THR A 58 -17.39 1.88 -3.57
C THR A 58 -15.92 2.32 -3.48
N PRO A 59 -15.02 1.76 -4.29
CA PRO A 59 -13.63 2.20 -4.37
C PRO A 59 -13.52 3.61 -4.92
N CYS A 60 -12.49 4.32 -4.46
CA CYS A 60 -12.16 5.66 -4.93
C CYS A 60 -10.79 5.61 -5.59
N PHE A 61 -10.75 5.87 -6.90
CA PHE A 61 -9.54 5.85 -7.70
C PHE A 61 -9.01 7.26 -7.92
N ARG A 62 -7.69 7.37 -8.03
CA ARG A 62 -6.96 8.59 -8.29
C ARG A 62 -6.94 8.83 -9.80
N MET A 63 -8.04 9.29 -10.40
CA MET A 63 -7.95 9.83 -11.77
C MET A 63 -8.92 10.96 -12.15
N LEU A 64 -8.47 11.69 -13.16
CA LEU A 64 -8.88 13.01 -13.60
C LEU A 64 -10.39 13.13 -13.95
N ARG A 65 -10.94 14.28 -13.55
CA ARG A 65 -12.09 14.99 -14.13
C ARG A 65 -13.50 14.40 -14.10
N PHE A 66 -13.74 13.11 -13.80
CA PHE A 66 -15.11 12.60 -13.88
C PHE A 66 -15.54 11.72 -12.70
N PRO A 67 -16.30 12.25 -11.73
CA PRO A 67 -16.73 11.54 -10.52
C PRO A 67 -17.81 10.48 -10.75
N HIS A 68 -18.32 10.32 -11.98
CA HIS A 68 -19.49 9.49 -12.30
C HIS A 68 -19.22 8.31 -13.24
N ILE A 69 -17.96 7.99 -13.50
CA ILE A 69 -17.63 6.93 -14.43
C ILE A 69 -17.83 5.57 -13.74
N THR A 70 -18.86 4.84 -14.18
CA THR A 70 -19.10 3.44 -13.83
C THR A 70 -17.81 2.63 -13.92
N MET A 71 -17.60 1.67 -13.01
CA MET A 71 -16.35 0.90 -12.95
C MET A 71 -15.88 0.38 -14.30
N ALA A 72 -16.81 -0.01 -15.18
CA ALA A 72 -16.51 -0.45 -16.55
C ALA A 72 -15.71 0.57 -17.39
N ARG A 73 -15.94 1.88 -17.21
CA ARG A 73 -15.26 2.94 -17.98
C ARG A 73 -14.01 3.50 -17.29
N ALA A 74 -13.92 3.47 -15.96
CA ALA A 74 -12.68 3.78 -15.23
C ALA A 74 -11.60 2.72 -15.56
N PHE A 75 -12.02 1.45 -15.65
CA PHE A 75 -11.25 0.33 -16.17
C PHE A 75 -11.10 0.33 -17.71
N GLY A 76 -11.53 1.36 -18.43
CA GLY A 76 -11.32 1.49 -19.88
C GLY A 76 -10.28 2.54 -20.25
N LEU A 77 -10.15 3.61 -19.45
CA LEU A 77 -9.39 4.82 -19.82
C LEU A 77 -8.00 4.91 -19.17
N GLN A 78 -7.81 4.38 -17.95
CA GLN A 78 -6.50 4.34 -17.28
C GLN A 78 -5.84 2.95 -17.35
N SER A 79 -6.60 1.96 -17.79
CA SER A 79 -6.32 0.55 -17.58
C SER A 79 -5.51 -0.08 -18.69
N HIS A 80 -5.45 0.44 -19.91
CA HIS A 80 -4.78 -0.34 -20.97
C HIS A 80 -3.32 -0.62 -20.60
N SER A 81 -2.60 0.36 -20.04
CA SER A 81 -1.22 0.14 -19.60
C SER A 81 -1.10 -0.64 -18.30
N LEU A 82 -1.92 -0.39 -17.28
CA LEU A 82 -1.76 -1.04 -15.97
C LEU A 82 -2.35 -2.46 -15.93
N HIS A 83 -3.41 -2.71 -16.69
CA HIS A 83 -4.09 -3.99 -16.79
C HIS A 83 -3.25 -4.97 -17.60
N GLU A 84 -2.63 -4.49 -18.68
CA GLU A 84 -1.69 -5.27 -19.49
C GLU A 84 -0.37 -5.50 -18.74
N ASN A 85 0.16 -4.47 -18.06
CA ASN A 85 1.39 -4.59 -17.28
C ASN A 85 1.23 -5.50 -16.04
N CYS A 86 0.16 -5.36 -15.24
CA CYS A 86 -0.15 -6.27 -14.14
C CYS A 86 -0.34 -7.73 -14.61
N CYS A 87 -0.84 -7.92 -15.83
CA CYS A 87 -1.12 -9.26 -16.35
C CYS A 87 0.15 -9.93 -16.91
N ILE A 88 0.96 -9.19 -17.68
CA ILE A 88 2.16 -9.69 -18.33
C ILE A 88 3.34 -9.74 -17.35
N ASN A 89 3.64 -8.60 -16.75
CA ASN A 89 4.83 -8.39 -15.91
C ASN A 89 4.54 -8.62 -14.42
N GLY A 90 3.28 -8.57 -14.02
CA GLY A 90 2.91 -8.57 -12.60
C GLY A 90 2.98 -7.17 -12.01
N CYS A 91 2.35 -7.01 -10.85
CA CYS A 91 2.36 -5.75 -10.14
C CYS A 91 2.45 -5.99 -8.63
N SER A 92 3.16 -5.11 -7.94
CA SER A 92 3.18 -5.11 -6.48
C SER A 92 1.87 -4.52 -5.95
N LEU A 93 1.56 -4.85 -4.70
CA LEU A 93 0.39 -4.31 -4.03
C LEU A 93 0.48 -2.78 -3.89
N ASP A 94 1.69 -2.22 -3.76
CA ASP A 94 1.91 -0.78 -3.72
C ASP A 94 1.68 -0.10 -5.07
N ALA A 95 2.02 -0.77 -6.18
CA ALA A 95 1.65 -0.29 -7.51
C ALA A 95 0.12 -0.18 -7.66
N ILE A 96 -0.64 -1.15 -7.14
CA ILE A 96 -2.11 -1.10 -7.12
C ILE A 96 -2.58 0.04 -6.21
N ARG A 97 -2.04 0.17 -4.99
CA ARG A 97 -2.37 1.24 -4.05
C ARG A 97 -2.10 2.64 -4.59
N SER A 98 -1.07 2.80 -5.42
CA SER A 98 -0.71 4.09 -6.03
C SER A 98 -1.84 4.67 -6.90
N THR A 99 -2.70 3.80 -7.43
CA THR A 99 -3.88 4.16 -8.23
C THR A 99 -5.09 4.53 -7.37
N CYS A 100 -5.08 4.20 -6.07
CA CYS A 100 -6.17 4.49 -5.16
C CYS A 100 -6.11 5.93 -4.62
N CYS A 101 -7.25 6.46 -4.19
CA CYS A 101 -7.32 7.78 -3.57
C CYS A 101 -7.62 7.70 -2.08
N PHE A 102 -6.59 7.91 -1.27
CA PHE A 102 -6.69 7.92 0.21
C PHE A 102 -6.39 9.27 0.86
N THR A 103 -6.11 10.30 0.07
CA THR A 103 -5.86 11.62 0.64
C THR A 103 -7.17 12.27 1.08
N PRO A 104 -7.21 13.01 2.21
CA PRO A 104 -8.43 13.66 2.69
C PRO A 104 -9.12 14.53 1.63
N ARG A 105 -8.31 15.25 0.81
CA ARG A 105 -8.81 16.07 -0.30
C ARG A 105 -9.51 15.26 -1.38
N CYS A 106 -9.06 14.03 -1.63
CA CYS A 106 -9.66 13.16 -2.62
C CYS A 106 -10.86 12.39 -2.07
N LEU A 107 -10.76 11.91 -0.82
CA LEU A 107 -11.86 11.27 -0.12
C LEU A 107 -13.05 12.22 0.02
N LYS A 108 -12.80 13.50 0.29
CA LYS A 108 -13.85 14.53 0.24
C LYS A 108 -14.49 14.56 -1.14
N ARG A 109 -13.75 14.59 -2.25
CA ARG A 109 -14.39 14.55 -3.58
C ARG A 109 -15.15 13.26 -3.89
N CYS A 110 -14.66 12.11 -3.42
CA CYS A 110 -15.31 10.83 -3.65
C CYS A 110 -16.56 10.60 -2.78
N TYR A 111 -16.62 11.20 -1.59
CA TYR A 111 -17.61 10.87 -0.56
C TYR A 111 -18.29 12.08 0.11
N SER A 112 -18.04 13.33 -0.35
CA SER A 112 -18.60 14.56 0.27
C SER A 112 -20.11 14.73 0.09
N GLU A 113 -20.79 13.83 -0.61
CA GLU A 113 -22.25 13.89 -0.80
C GLU A 113 -22.99 12.72 -0.11
N ARG A 114 -22.49 12.25 1.03
CA ARG A 114 -23.23 11.33 1.92
C ARG A 114 -23.25 11.80 3.36
#